data_AF-A0A2V5HUC0-F1
#
_entry.id   AF-A0A2V5HUC0-F1
#
_cell.length_a   1.000
_cell.length_b   1.000
_cell.length_c   1.000
_cell.angle_alpha   90.00
_cell.angle_beta   90.00
_cell.angle_gamma   90.00
#
_symmetry.space_group_name_H-M   'P 1'
#
loop_
_entity.id
_entity.type
_entity.pdbx_description
1 polymer ?
#
loop_
_entity_poly.entity_id
_entity_poly.type
_entity_poly.pdbx_seq_one_letter_code
_entity_poly.pdbx_strand_id
1 'polypeptide(L)'
;TMSSPPKLEAIYTAPDQQSHTFTQPIAAPLPLPLPASSDPAHVRSKITYLAELRKTVPALQNAINIFLTEKMEEDKKAADAQGRHLSEKEAKEEANYGEEVVDEEDA
;
A
#
# COMPACT_ATOMS: atom_id res chain seq x y z
N THR A 1 26.52 21.66 2.69
CA THR A 1 25.29 21.32 1.94
C THR A 1 24.20 21.04 2.95
N MET A 2 23.07 21.75 2.92
CA MET A 2 21.94 21.46 3.82
C MET A 2 21.28 20.16 3.34
N SER A 3 21.42 19.10 4.13
CA SER A 3 20.76 17.81 3.86
C SER A 3 19.25 17.99 4.00
N SER A 4 18.48 17.55 3.01
CA SER A 4 17.02 17.48 3.10
C SER A 4 16.62 16.60 4.29
N PRO A 5 15.54 16.92 5.02
CA PRO A 5 15.04 16.06 6.09
C PRO A 5 14.65 14.69 5.53
N PRO A 6 14.78 13.62 6.34
CA PRO A 6 14.38 12.29 5.91
C PRO A 6 12.87 12.20 5.69
N LYS A 7 12.49 11.37 4.74
CA LYS A 7 11.09 11.09 4.39
C LYS A 7 10.93 9.63 4.03
N LEU A 8 9.77 9.09 4.34
CA LEU A 8 9.32 7.79 3.89
C LEU A 8 8.42 8.02 2.67
N GLU A 9 8.72 7.34 1.57
CA GLU A 9 8.00 7.49 0.31
C GLU A 9 7.53 6.15 -0.23
N ALA A 10 6.34 6.15 -0.83
CA ALA A 10 5.81 5.05 -1.61
C ALA A 10 5.23 5.62 -2.91
N ILE A 11 5.42 4.90 -4.01
CA ILE A 11 4.98 5.34 -5.35
C ILE A 11 4.08 4.25 -5.92
N TYR A 12 2.84 4.64 -6.22
CA TYR A 12 1.91 3.84 -7.01
C TYR A 12 2.02 4.26 -8.47
N THR A 13 2.04 3.28 -9.37
CA THR A 13 2.06 3.48 -10.82
C THR A 13 1.07 2.54 -11.49
N ALA A 14 0.17 3.10 -12.30
CA ALA A 14 -0.80 2.36 -13.09
C ALA A 14 -0.42 2.36 -14.59
N PRO A 15 -0.94 1.41 -15.40
CA PRO A 15 -0.62 1.30 -16.83
C PRO A 15 -1.02 2.51 -17.69
N ASP A 16 -1.99 3.31 -17.25
CA ASP A 16 -2.54 4.47 -17.98
C ASP A 16 -1.77 5.79 -17.70
N GLN A 17 -0.52 5.67 -17.25
CA GLN A 17 0.34 6.77 -16.81
C GLN A 17 -0.17 7.52 -15.57
N GLN A 18 -1.17 7.00 -14.86
CA GLN A 18 -1.50 7.52 -13.54
C GLN A 18 -0.42 7.10 -12.53
N SER A 19 0.03 8.04 -11.72
CA SER A 19 0.91 7.77 -10.59
C SER A 19 0.48 8.58 -9.38
N HIS A 20 0.74 8.03 -8.21
CA HIS A 20 0.50 8.70 -6.95
C HIS A 20 1.69 8.49 -6.02
N THR A 21 2.22 9.58 -5.49
CA THR A 21 3.34 9.54 -4.53
C THR A 21 2.82 9.86 -3.15
N PHE A 22 2.99 8.91 -2.24
CA PHE A 22 2.75 9.11 -0.84
C PHE A 22 4.05 9.52 -0.15
N THR A 23 4.03 10.61 0.60
CA THR A 23 5.20 11.10 1.34
C THR A 23 4.83 11.31 2.79
N GLN A 24 5.62 10.73 3.70
CA GLN A 24 5.54 10.98 5.13
C GLN A 24 6.88 11.55 5.62
N PRO A 25 6.92 12.79 6.15
CA PRO A 25 8.15 13.35 6.68
C PRO A 25 8.56 12.60 7.96
N ILE A 26 9.87 12.49 8.16
CA ILE A 26 10.46 12.00 9.41
C ILE A 26 11.17 13.19 10.03
N ALA A 27 10.72 13.61 11.22
CA ALA A 27 11.25 14.78 11.90
C ALA A 27 12.59 14.48 12.58
N ALA A 28 12.80 13.23 13.00
CA ALA A 28 14.05 12.77 13.55
C ALA A 28 15.15 12.75 12.48
N PRO A 29 16.36 13.25 12.78
CA PRO A 29 17.47 13.21 11.84
C PRO A 29 17.91 11.76 11.56
N LEU A 30 18.48 11.52 10.38
CA LEU A 30 19.11 10.24 10.07
C LEU A 30 20.29 9.97 11.02
N PRO A 31 20.34 8.81 11.68
CA PRO A 31 21.48 8.43 12.51
C PRO A 31 22.77 8.32 11.66
N LEU A 32 23.88 8.86 12.17
CA LEU A 32 25.17 8.85 11.47
C LEU A 32 25.77 7.42 11.35
N PRO A 33 26.59 7.11 10.32
CA PRO A 33 26.99 5.73 10.04
C PRO A 33 28.07 5.11 10.97
N LEU A 34 28.88 5.86 11.73
CA LEU A 34 30.14 5.35 12.34
C LEU A 34 30.50 5.99 13.72
N PRO A 35 31.36 5.35 14.56
CA PRO A 35 31.16 4.07 15.22
C PRO A 35 31.21 4.24 16.76
N ALA A 36 30.08 4.07 17.42
CA ALA A 36 30.04 3.46 18.75
C ALA A 36 28.61 3.03 18.97
N SER A 37 28.35 1.74 18.85
CA SER A 37 27.13 1.13 19.40
C SER A 37 26.94 1.46 20.89
N SER A 38 27.99 1.99 21.55
CA SER A 38 28.08 2.34 22.96
C SER A 38 27.95 3.84 23.27
N ASP A 39 27.89 4.76 22.28
CA ASP A 39 27.60 6.17 22.58
C ASP A 39 26.10 6.35 22.92
N PRO A 40 25.74 6.76 24.15
CA PRO A 40 24.35 6.97 24.53
C PRO A 40 23.63 8.03 23.68
N ALA A 41 24.35 9.00 23.11
CA ALA A 41 23.74 9.98 22.20
C ALA A 41 23.33 9.33 20.86
N HIS A 42 24.19 8.48 20.31
CA HIS A 42 23.91 7.72 19.10
C HIS A 42 22.75 6.73 19.27
N VAL A 43 22.73 6.00 20.39
CA VAL A 43 21.64 5.08 20.73
C VAL A 43 20.31 5.83 20.85
N ARG A 44 20.29 6.99 21.54
CA ARG A 44 19.09 7.83 21.63
C ARG A 44 18.61 8.32 20.27
N SER A 45 19.52 8.78 19.40
CA SER A 45 19.19 9.20 18.04
C SER A 45 18.51 8.08 17.23
N LYS A 46 19.06 6.86 17.29
CA LYS A 46 18.45 5.68 16.66
C LYS A 46 17.08 5.35 17.23
N ILE A 47 16.92 5.38 18.56
CA ILE A 47 15.63 5.11 19.21
C ILE A 47 14.57 6.10 18.74
N THR A 48 14.88 7.40 18.71
CA THR A 48 13.95 8.44 18.25
C THR A 48 13.57 8.23 16.78
N TYR A 49 14.56 8.01 15.91
CA TYR A 49 14.32 7.76 14.49
C TYR A 49 13.45 6.52 14.24
N LEU A 50 13.75 5.41 14.93
CA LEU A 50 12.97 4.17 14.82
C LEU A 50 11.56 4.30 15.43
N ALA A 51 11.39 5.08 16.50
CA ALA A 51 10.08 5.36 17.08
C ALA A 51 9.19 6.13 16.11
N GLU A 52 9.75 7.11 15.39
CA GLU A 52 9.02 7.81 14.34
C GLU A 52 8.67 6.88 13.17
N LEU A 53 9.61 6.06 12.69
CA LEU A 53 9.32 5.08 11.65
C LEU A 53 8.20 4.12 12.04
N ARG A 54 8.18 3.63 13.28
CA ARG A 54 7.10 2.77 13.79
C ARG A 54 5.73 3.45 13.76
N LYS A 55 5.67 4.77 13.85
CA LYS A 55 4.44 5.55 13.74
C LYS A 55 4.08 5.86 12.29
N THR A 56 5.05 6.27 11.48
CA THR A 56 4.81 6.77 10.11
C THR A 56 4.55 5.65 9.12
N VAL A 57 5.15 4.47 9.30
CA VAL A 57 4.94 3.32 8.41
C VAL A 57 3.48 2.84 8.40
N PRO A 58 2.81 2.58 9.56
CA PRO A 58 1.40 2.22 9.55
C PRO A 58 0.48 3.32 9.01
N ALA A 59 0.81 4.60 9.28
CA ALA A 59 0.06 5.72 8.74
C ALA A 59 0.14 5.79 7.20
N LEU A 60 1.34 5.57 6.64
CA LEU A 60 1.56 5.48 5.21
C LEU A 60 0.79 4.29 4.61
N GLN A 61 0.87 3.12 5.25
CA GLN A 61 0.13 1.93 4.82
C GLN A 61 -1.38 2.19 4.79
N ASN A 62 -1.93 2.84 5.82
CA ASN A 62 -3.35 3.18 5.85
C ASN A 62 -3.74 4.11 4.70
N ALA A 63 -2.92 5.13 4.42
CA ALA A 63 -3.15 6.03 3.28
C ALA A 63 -3.13 5.29 1.94
N ILE A 64 -2.20 4.34 1.77
CA ILE A 64 -2.13 3.48 0.58
C ILE A 64 -3.39 2.62 0.47
N ASN A 65 -3.82 1.97 1.56
CA ASN A 65 -4.99 1.09 1.54
C ASN A 65 -6.27 1.86 1.16
N ILE A 66 -6.46 3.06 1.74
CA ILE A 66 -7.60 3.92 1.39
C ILE A 66 -7.55 4.25 -0.10
N PHE A 67 -6.42 4.78 -0.58
CA PHE A 67 -6.25 5.15 -1.99
C PHE A 67 -6.52 3.98 -2.95
N LEU A 68 -5.96 2.79 -2.66
CA LEU A 68 -6.15 1.63 -3.52
C LEU A 68 -7.61 1.14 -3.50
N THR A 69 -8.28 1.22 -2.35
CA THR A 69 -9.70 0.86 -2.26
C THR A 69 -10.55 1.81 -3.08
N GLU A 70 -10.33 3.12 -2.97
CA GLU A 70 -11.03 4.14 -3.77
C GLU A 70 -10.79 3.91 -5.27
N LYS A 71 -9.55 3.62 -5.67
CA LYS A 71 -9.20 3.32 -7.06
C LYS A 71 -9.88 2.07 -7.59
N MET A 72 -9.94 1.00 -6.81
CA MET A 72 -10.66 -0.21 -7.19
C MET A 72 -12.16 0.05 -7.40
N GLU A 73 -12.78 0.90 -6.57
CA GLU A 73 -14.17 1.29 -6.75
C GLU A 73 -14.40 2.15 -7.99
N GLU A 74 -13.48 3.07 -8.29
CA GLU A 74 -13.48 3.86 -9.53
C GLU A 74 -13.38 2.95 -10.76
N ASP A 75 -12.44 2.02 -10.76
CA ASP A 75 -12.21 1.07 -11.86
C ASP A 75 -13.41 0.14 -12.06
N LYS A 76 -14.01 -0.35 -10.96
CA LYS A 76 -15.23 -1.16 -11.03
C LYS A 76 -16.39 -0.39 -11.67
N LYS A 77 -16.65 0.84 -11.21
CA LYS A 77 -17.70 1.70 -11.79
C LYS A 77 -17.44 2.00 -13.26
N ALA A 78 -16.19 2.22 -13.64
CA ALA A 78 -15.81 2.45 -15.04
C ALA A 78 -16.02 1.20 -15.91
N ALA A 79 -15.69 0.01 -15.41
CA ALA A 79 -15.93 -1.26 -16.08
C ALA A 79 -17.44 -1.52 -16.27
N ASP A 80 -18.23 -1.34 -15.22
CA ASP A 80 -19.68 -1.47 -15.24
C ASP A 80 -20.32 -0.51 -16.27
N ALA A 81 -19.87 0.76 -16.28
CA ALA A 81 -20.36 1.77 -17.22
C ALA A 81 -19.99 1.49 -18.69
N GLN A 82 -18.89 0.76 -18.94
CA GLN A 82 -18.49 0.30 -20.27
C GLN A 82 -19.24 -0.96 -20.71
N GLY A 83 -20.18 -1.47 -19.91
CA GLY A 83 -20.90 -2.70 -20.22
C GLY A 83 -20.02 -3.94 -20.21
N ARG A 84 -18.82 -3.87 -19.59
CA ARG A 84 -18.08 -5.06 -19.17
C ARG A 84 -18.82 -5.67 -17.98
N HIS A 85 -19.93 -6.31 -18.28
CA HIS A 85 -20.63 -7.16 -17.34
C HIS A 85 -19.72 -8.35 -17.01
N LEU A 86 -19.86 -8.91 -15.80
CA LEU A 86 -19.35 -10.25 -15.49
C LEU A 86 -19.64 -11.14 -16.69
N SER A 87 -18.62 -11.82 -17.20
CA SER A 87 -18.84 -12.82 -18.24
C SER A 87 -19.93 -13.78 -17.78
N GLU A 88 -20.70 -14.38 -18.69
CA GLU A 88 -21.74 -15.36 -18.31
C GLU A 88 -21.18 -16.47 -17.42
N LYS A 89 -19.88 -16.77 -17.57
CA LYS A 89 -19.10 -17.67 -16.71
C LYS A 89 -18.96 -17.14 -15.28
N GLU A 90 -18.48 -15.91 -15.10
CA GLU A 90 -18.35 -15.30 -13.76
C GLU A 90 -19.71 -15.12 -13.08
N ALA A 91 -20.76 -14.76 -13.82
CA ALA A 91 -22.11 -14.66 -13.28
C ALA A 91 -22.67 -16.01 -12.80
N LYS A 92 -22.33 -17.11 -13.49
CA LYS A 92 -22.71 -18.48 -13.11
C LYS A 92 -21.91 -18.98 -11.91
N GLU A 93 -20.62 -18.66 -11.84
CA GLU A 93 -19.75 -18.99 -10.70
C GLU A 93 -20.16 -18.24 -9.42
N GLU A 94 -20.57 -16.97 -9.54
CA GLU A 94 -21.11 -16.19 -8.41
C GLU A 94 -22.49 -16.70 -7.95
N ALA A 95 -23.38 -17.10 -8.87
CA ALA A 95 -24.70 -17.64 -8.53
C ALA A 95 -24.63 -18.96 -7.74
N ASN A 96 -23.56 -19.73 -7.96
CA ASN A 96 -23.33 -21.01 -7.30
C ASN A 96 -22.46 -20.87 -6.03
N TYR A 97 -22.14 -19.64 -5.60
CA TYR A 97 -21.26 -19.39 -4.46
C TYR A 97 -21.96 -19.76 -3.13
N GLY A 98 -21.65 -20.95 -2.61
CA GLY A 98 -22.20 -21.47 -1.34
C GLY A 98 -22.92 -22.81 -1.46
N GLU A 99 -23.09 -23.34 -2.67
CA GLU A 99 -23.48 -24.73 -2.92
C GLU A 99 -22.26 -25.50 -3.46
N GLU A 100 -22.01 -26.71 -2.95
CA GLU A 100 -21.03 -27.59 -3.60
C GLU A 100 -21.63 -28.05 -4.93
N VAL A 101 -21.23 -27.39 -6.03
CA VAL A 101 -21.54 -27.85 -7.38
C VAL A 101 -20.73 -29.12 -7.62
N VAL A 102 -21.39 -30.26 -7.54
CA VAL A 102 -20.83 -31.53 -8.04
C VAL A 102 -20.83 -31.41 -9.55
N ASP A 103 -19.65 -31.35 -10.17
CA ASP A 103 -19.52 -31.36 -11.63
C ASP A 103 -20.17 -32.65 -12.17
N GLU A 104 -21.33 -32.54 -12.80
CA GLU A 104 -21.94 -33.61 -13.59
C GLU A 104 -21.21 -33.72 -14.94
N GLU A 105 -19.89 -33.98 -14.91
CA GLU A 105 -19.09 -34.31 -16.10
C GLU A 105 -18.44 -35.71 -16.01
N ASP A 106 -19.00 -36.60 -15.19
CA ASP A 106 -18.70 -38.04 -15.19
C ASP A 106 -20.00 -38.87 -15.29
N ALA A 107 -20.60 -38.94 -16.48
CA ALA A 107 -21.58 -39.98 -16.87
C ALA A 107 -21.55 -40.26 -18.38
#